data_AF-A0A954PAB0-F1
#
_entry.id   AF-A0A954PAB0-F1
#
_cell.length_a   1.000
_cell.length_b   1.000
_cell.length_c   1.000
_cell.angle_alpha   90.00
_cell.angle_beta   90.00
_cell.angle_gamma   90.00
#
_symmetry.space_group_name_H-M   'P 1'
#
loop_
_entity.id
_entity.type
_entity.pdbx_description
1 polymer ?
#
loop_
_entity_poly.entity_id
_entity_poly.type
_entity_poly.pdbx_seq_one_letter_code
_entity_poly.pdbx_strand_id
1 'polypeptide(L)'
;MTLLGKVFTGLIFVLSIIFFALAVAVNSTHIAQKDIAAANAKLASDAKIKNDQLTAALEETRAALSIEQLARRSALAALQTSIEKMTTDLAAKEAELVRLTAAHTDLVKTEQASQQELAARIADNELLRKQIVEVRDNLNQTLARYVKNKDEFNRLQGMHETLESQLAMLSDSYTAAREKLETLGIKDDTLLDAPPPVNGEVLAVDTSGLVELSLGRDDGIRPGFTVEISRNGQYLGRAKVTTVKDDKSVAEMMTGYQRGYVRQGDRVDSKLF
;
A
#
# COMPACT_ATOMS: atom_id res chain seq x y z
N MET A 1 -5.17 34.65 172.60
CA MET A 1 -5.91 34.89 171.34
C MET A 1 -6.97 35.97 171.60
N THR A 2 -6.74 37.22 171.20
CA THR A 2 -7.70 38.33 171.36
C THR A 2 -8.80 38.28 170.28
N LEU A 3 -10.00 38.78 170.58
CA LEU A 3 -11.16 38.80 169.67
C LEU A 3 -10.83 39.45 168.31
N LEU A 4 -9.96 40.47 168.34
CA LEU A 4 -9.45 41.18 167.16
C LEU A 4 -8.67 40.26 166.20
N GLY A 5 -7.89 39.31 166.73
CA GLY A 5 -7.15 38.34 165.93
C GLY A 5 -8.05 37.35 165.18
N LYS A 6 -9.22 37.01 165.72
CA LYS A 6 -10.22 36.12 165.07
C LYS A 6 -10.96 36.81 163.93
N VAL A 7 -11.30 38.09 164.10
CA VAL A 7 -11.94 38.90 163.04
C VAL A 7 -10.98 39.14 161.90
N PHE A 8 -9.72 39.49 162.19
CA PHE A 8 -8.69 39.65 161.15
C PHE A 8 -8.38 38.35 160.41
N THR A 9 -8.27 37.22 161.12
CA THR A 9 -8.06 35.91 160.45
C THR A 9 -9.26 35.48 159.61
N GLY A 10 -10.50 35.73 160.05
CA GLY A 10 -11.70 35.50 159.25
C GLY A 10 -11.78 36.38 158.01
N LEU A 11 -11.40 37.66 158.12
CA LEU A 11 -11.38 38.60 157.00
C LEU A 11 -10.29 38.25 155.98
N ILE A 12 -9.09 37.87 156.43
CA ILE A 12 -8.01 37.35 155.56
C ILE A 12 -8.45 36.06 154.85
N PHE A 13 -9.21 35.19 155.52
CA PHE A 13 -9.74 33.96 154.92
C PHE A 13 -10.76 34.26 153.81
N VAL A 14 -11.71 35.17 154.05
CA VAL A 14 -12.70 35.59 153.03
C VAL A 14 -12.02 36.29 151.85
N LEU A 15 -11.06 37.19 152.12
CA LEU A 15 -10.30 37.87 151.09
C LEU A 15 -9.50 36.87 150.23
N SER A 16 -8.88 35.87 150.87
CA SER A 16 -8.17 34.78 150.17
C SER A 16 -9.09 33.99 149.24
N ILE A 17 -10.34 33.73 149.64
CA ILE A 17 -11.33 33.02 148.80
C ILE A 17 -11.73 33.87 147.58
N ILE A 18 -11.95 35.18 147.76
CA ILE A 18 -12.30 36.09 146.66
C ILE A 18 -11.14 36.22 145.67
N PHE A 19 -9.91 36.41 146.16
CA PHE A 19 -8.72 36.45 145.32
C PHE A 19 -8.48 35.12 144.60
N PHE A 20 -8.77 33.98 145.24
CA PHE A 20 -8.72 32.67 144.61
C PHE A 20 -9.76 32.53 143.49
N ALA A 21 -11.01 32.95 143.70
CA ALA A 21 -12.06 32.89 142.69
C ALA A 21 -11.75 33.78 141.47
N LEU A 22 -11.23 35.00 141.69
CA LEU A 22 -10.77 35.88 140.61
C LEU A 22 -9.57 35.30 139.88
N ALA A 23 -8.60 34.70 140.59
CA ALA A 23 -7.47 34.01 139.96
C ALA A 23 -7.91 32.84 139.08
N VAL A 24 -8.92 32.06 139.51
CA VAL A 24 -9.50 30.97 138.72
C VAL A 24 -10.22 31.50 137.47
N ALA A 25 -11.00 32.58 137.58
CA ALA A 25 -11.71 33.18 136.45
C ALA A 25 -10.77 33.82 135.40
N VAL A 26 -9.70 34.48 135.86
CA VAL A 26 -8.66 35.02 134.96
C VAL A 26 -7.90 33.88 134.28
N ASN A 27 -7.55 32.83 135.02
CA ASN A 27 -6.89 31.65 134.45
C ASN A 27 -7.79 30.93 133.42
N SER A 28 -9.10 30.80 133.66
CA SER A 28 -10.02 30.21 132.69
C SER A 28 -10.18 31.08 131.44
N THR A 29 -10.17 32.40 131.58
CA THR A 29 -10.22 33.34 130.44
C THR A 29 -8.93 33.29 129.63
N HIS A 30 -7.78 33.20 130.29
CA HIS A 30 -6.48 32.99 129.65
C HIS A 30 -6.42 31.66 128.90
N ILE A 31 -6.98 30.59 129.46
CA ILE A 31 -7.10 29.28 128.81
C ILE A 31 -8.01 29.39 127.58
N ALA A 32 -9.21 29.98 127.71
CA ALA A 32 -10.14 30.16 126.60
C ALA A 32 -9.56 31.02 125.45
N GLN A 33 -8.87 32.12 125.76
CA GLN A 33 -8.21 32.95 124.76
C GLN A 33 -7.02 32.23 124.12
N LYS A 34 -6.28 31.44 124.88
CA LYS A 34 -5.19 30.59 124.36
C LYS A 34 -5.74 29.53 123.41
N ASP A 35 -6.88 28.92 123.72
CA ASP A 35 -7.53 27.92 122.87
C ASP A 35 -8.06 28.54 121.57
N ILE A 36 -8.69 29.73 121.64
CA ILE A 36 -9.16 30.47 120.46
C ILE A 36 -7.97 30.93 119.59
N ALA A 37 -6.91 31.46 120.21
CA ALA A 37 -5.70 31.86 119.51
C ALA A 37 -5.01 30.65 118.84
N ALA A 38 -4.97 29.50 119.52
CA ALA A 38 -4.46 28.25 118.96
C ALA A 38 -5.31 27.75 117.79
N ALA A 39 -6.65 27.84 117.89
CA ALA A 39 -7.57 27.48 116.80
C ALA A 39 -7.40 28.39 115.58
N ASN A 40 -7.31 29.71 115.78
CA ASN A 40 -7.08 30.68 114.71
C ASN A 40 -5.69 30.54 114.08
N ALA A 41 -4.65 30.26 114.88
CA ALA A 41 -3.31 29.96 114.38
C ALA A 41 -3.30 28.70 113.52
N LYS A 42 -4.06 27.66 113.92
CA LYS A 42 -4.23 26.43 113.13
C LYS A 42 -4.96 26.70 111.81
N LEU A 43 -6.06 27.45 111.83
CA LEU A 43 -6.78 27.84 110.61
C LEU A 43 -5.90 28.67 109.66
N ALA A 44 -5.12 29.62 110.19
CA ALA A 44 -4.19 30.40 109.39
C ALA A 44 -3.07 29.54 108.79
N SER A 45 -2.57 28.56 109.55
CA SER A 45 -1.60 27.58 109.06
C SER A 45 -2.20 26.70 107.96
N ASP A 46 -3.39 26.15 108.16
CA ASP A 46 -4.08 25.30 107.20
C ASP A 46 -4.42 26.06 105.90
N ALA A 47 -4.87 27.32 106.03
CA ALA A 47 -5.11 28.19 104.89
C ALA A 47 -3.82 28.50 104.12
N LYS A 48 -2.70 28.72 104.83
CA LYS A 48 -1.39 28.93 104.20
C LYS A 48 -0.93 27.68 103.45
N ILE A 49 -0.98 26.50 104.09
CA ILE A 49 -0.63 25.22 103.45
C ILE A 49 -1.48 25.00 102.19
N LYS A 50 -2.78 25.28 102.26
CA LYS A 50 -3.68 25.11 101.12
C LYS A 50 -3.38 26.11 99.99
N ASN A 51 -3.00 27.34 100.32
CA ASN A 51 -2.58 28.33 99.34
C ASN A 51 -1.24 27.92 98.68
N ASP A 52 -0.28 27.45 99.47
CA ASP A 52 1.00 26.92 98.97
C ASP A 52 0.78 25.69 98.05
N GLN A 53 -0.15 24.80 98.39
CA GLN A 53 -0.53 23.67 97.54
C GLN A 53 -1.22 24.10 96.25
N LEU A 54 -2.16 25.05 96.32
CA LEU A 54 -2.88 25.54 95.14
C LEU A 54 -1.94 26.31 94.21
N THR A 55 -1.02 27.11 94.75
CA THR A 55 -0.01 27.81 93.94
C THR A 55 0.96 26.82 93.28
N ALA A 56 1.41 25.79 93.98
CA ALA A 56 2.22 24.72 93.39
C ALA A 56 1.48 23.99 92.25
N ALA A 57 0.23 23.59 92.46
CA ALA A 57 -0.59 22.94 91.44
C ALA A 57 -0.87 23.85 90.23
N LEU A 58 -1.04 25.15 90.49
CA LEU A 58 -1.27 26.15 89.44
C LEU A 58 0.00 26.36 88.59
N GLU A 59 1.18 26.39 89.20
CA GLU A 59 2.44 26.46 88.46
C GLU A 59 2.72 25.16 87.68
N GLU A 60 2.43 23.99 88.25
CA GLU A 60 2.56 22.70 87.55
C GLU A 60 1.64 22.63 86.31
N THR A 61 0.38 23.01 86.47
CA THR A 61 -0.58 23.01 85.34
C THR A 61 -0.22 24.05 84.28
N ARG A 62 0.31 25.22 84.66
CA ARG A 62 0.85 26.20 83.71
C ARG A 62 2.05 25.65 82.94
N ALA A 63 2.98 24.99 83.63
CA ALA A 63 4.12 24.35 83.00
C ALA A 63 3.66 23.27 81.99
N ALA A 64 2.77 22.38 82.41
CA ALA A 64 2.21 21.34 81.54
C ALA A 64 1.49 21.93 80.31
N LEU A 65 0.67 22.97 80.49
CA LEU A 65 -0.01 23.65 79.40
C LEU A 65 0.98 24.30 78.42
N SER A 66 2.04 24.93 78.92
CA SER A 66 3.07 25.53 78.07
C SER A 66 3.83 24.49 77.22
N ILE A 67 4.13 23.33 77.81
CA ILE A 67 4.77 22.21 77.12
C ILE A 67 3.84 21.66 76.03
N GLU A 68 2.55 21.50 76.35
CA GLU A 68 1.56 21.05 75.38
C GLU A 68 1.38 22.04 74.22
N GLN A 69 1.31 23.34 74.51
CA GLN A 69 1.23 24.38 73.48
C GLN A 69 2.45 24.38 72.56
N LEU A 70 3.66 24.20 73.12
CA LEU A 70 4.88 24.08 72.34
C LEU A 70 4.87 22.84 71.44
N ALA A 71 4.44 21.70 71.98
CA ALA A 71 4.33 20.44 71.23
C ALA A 71 3.29 20.52 70.10
N ARG A 72 2.14 21.17 70.35
CA ARG A 72 1.13 21.42 69.30
C ARG A 72 1.67 22.35 68.22
N ARG A 73 2.37 23.42 68.60
CA ARG A 73 2.98 24.36 67.65
C ARG A 73 4.02 23.68 66.77
N SER A 74 4.87 22.81 67.33
CA SER A 74 5.87 22.07 66.55
C SER A 74 5.21 21.05 65.62
N ALA A 75 4.17 20.34 66.07
CA ALA A 75 3.40 19.43 65.24
C ALA A 75 2.71 20.14 64.07
N LEU A 76 2.09 21.31 64.31
CA LEU A 76 1.48 22.12 63.26
C LEU A 76 2.52 22.61 62.25
N ALA A 77 3.69 23.07 62.70
CA ALA A 77 4.77 23.49 61.81
C ALA A 77 5.25 22.33 60.94
N ALA A 78 5.45 21.13 61.51
CA ALA A 78 5.83 19.94 60.76
C ALA A 78 4.78 19.54 59.73
N LEU A 79 3.49 19.62 60.09
CA LEU A 79 2.39 19.33 59.17
C LEU A 79 2.32 20.35 58.03
N GLN A 80 2.50 21.64 58.32
CA GLN A 80 2.58 22.70 57.31
C GLN A 80 3.72 22.45 56.32
N THR A 81 4.92 22.13 56.82
CA THR A 81 6.06 21.76 55.95
C THR A 81 5.75 20.52 55.09
N SER A 82 5.04 19.53 55.64
CA SER A 82 4.63 18.36 54.87
C SER A 82 3.62 18.71 53.77
N ILE A 83 2.66 19.59 54.07
CA ILE A 83 1.68 20.06 53.08
C ILE A 83 2.38 20.82 51.96
N GLU A 84 3.26 21.77 52.31
CA GLU A 84 4.05 22.52 51.32
C GLU A 84 4.83 21.58 50.41
N LYS A 85 5.55 20.59 50.98
CA LYS A 85 6.27 19.59 50.21
C LYS A 85 5.35 18.78 49.29
N MET A 86 4.22 18.30 49.79
CA MET A 86 3.26 17.56 48.97
C MET A 86 2.68 18.41 47.84
N THR A 87 2.42 19.69 48.09
CA THR A 87 1.93 20.61 47.04
C THR A 87 2.99 20.87 45.97
N THR A 88 4.26 21.00 46.35
CA THR A 88 5.36 21.15 45.37
C THR A 88 5.56 19.86 44.57
N ASP A 89 5.48 18.70 45.21
CA ASP A 89 5.62 17.40 44.56
C ASP A 89 4.45 17.15 43.58
N LEU A 90 3.22 17.51 43.98
CA LEU A 90 2.04 17.42 43.12
C LEU A 90 2.20 18.30 41.88
N ALA A 91 2.57 19.58 42.05
CA ALA A 91 2.77 20.51 40.94
C ALA A 91 3.88 20.03 39.99
N ALA A 92 4.97 19.46 40.52
CA ALA A 92 6.02 18.87 39.70
C ALA A 92 5.53 17.65 38.91
N LYS A 93 4.71 16.80 39.52
CA LYS A 93 4.13 15.62 38.86
C LYS A 93 3.09 15.99 37.81
N GLU A 94 2.27 17.01 38.04
CA GLU A 94 1.35 17.55 37.06
C GLU A 94 2.09 18.11 35.84
N ALA A 95 3.15 18.89 36.06
CA ALA A 95 4.00 19.41 34.99
C ALA A 95 4.68 18.26 34.20
N GLU A 96 5.14 17.22 34.89
CA GLU A 96 5.71 16.03 34.26
C GLU A 96 4.68 15.29 33.41
N LEU A 97 3.45 15.10 33.91
CA LEU A 97 2.35 14.49 33.16
C LEU A 97 1.98 15.29 31.91
N VAL A 98 1.88 16.62 32.01
CA VAL A 98 1.62 17.49 30.86
C VAL A 98 2.73 17.35 29.82
N ARG A 99 4.00 17.33 30.24
CA ARG A 99 5.13 17.13 29.32
C ARG A 99 5.09 15.75 28.66
N LEU A 100 4.79 14.70 29.43
CA LEU A 100 4.77 13.33 28.93
C LEU A 100 3.61 13.10 27.97
N THR A 101 2.43 13.67 28.26
CA THR A 101 1.26 13.59 27.37
C THR A 101 1.49 14.36 26.06
N ALA A 102 2.14 15.53 26.11
CA ALA A 102 2.54 16.25 24.91
C ALA A 102 3.53 15.43 24.07
N ALA A 103 4.59 14.90 24.68
CA ALA A 103 5.58 14.06 24.00
C ALA A 103 4.95 12.79 23.40
N HIS A 104 4.01 12.16 24.11
CA HIS A 104 3.29 11.00 23.60
C HIS A 104 2.39 11.35 22.41
N THR A 105 1.72 12.49 22.46
CA THR A 105 0.89 12.98 21.36
C THR A 105 1.72 13.24 20.10
N ASP A 106 2.89 13.84 20.26
CA ASP A 106 3.82 14.06 19.14
C ASP A 106 4.36 12.75 18.58
N LEU A 107 4.72 11.79 19.45
CA LEU A 107 5.16 10.46 19.04
C LEU A 107 4.08 9.74 18.21
N VAL A 108 2.82 9.78 18.67
CA VAL A 108 1.68 9.18 17.95
C VAL A 108 1.49 9.83 16.59
N LYS A 109 1.61 11.15 16.47
CA LYS A 109 1.54 11.85 15.17
C LYS A 109 2.68 11.43 14.24
N THR A 110 3.91 11.34 14.75
CA THR A 110 5.07 10.90 13.95
C THR A 110 4.92 9.46 13.49
N GLU A 111 4.40 8.58 14.35
CA GLU A 111 4.15 7.18 14.02
C GLU A 111 3.06 7.05 12.95
N GLN A 112 1.96 7.80 13.08
CA GLN A 112 0.90 7.83 12.06
C GLN A 112 1.43 8.33 10.70
N ALA A 113 2.24 9.38 10.68
CA ALA A 113 2.87 9.87 9.45
C ALA A 113 3.81 8.82 8.85
N SER A 114 4.62 8.15 9.67
CA SER A 114 5.52 7.08 9.23
C SER A 114 4.75 5.89 8.65
N GLN A 115 3.63 5.49 9.26
CA GLN A 115 2.79 4.42 8.74
C GLN A 115 2.14 4.78 7.40
N GLN A 116 1.69 6.03 7.23
CA GLN A 116 1.17 6.51 5.95
C GLN A 116 2.25 6.50 4.87
N GLU A 117 3.46 6.96 5.20
CA GLU A 117 4.59 6.92 4.27
C GLU A 117 4.98 5.49 3.90
N LEU A 118 5.00 4.57 4.87
CA LEU A 118 5.29 3.16 4.63
C LEU A 118 4.23 2.53 3.71
N ALA A 119 2.95 2.81 3.95
CA ALA A 119 1.86 2.33 3.10
C ALA A 119 1.98 2.86 1.66
N ALA A 120 2.31 4.15 1.49
CA ALA A 120 2.55 4.74 0.17
C ALA A 120 3.75 4.07 -0.53
N ARG A 121 4.87 3.87 0.19
CA ARG A 121 6.05 3.19 -0.36
C ARG A 121 5.78 1.73 -0.75
N ILE A 122 4.93 1.02 -0.01
CA ILE A 122 4.50 -0.34 -0.36
C ILE A 122 3.69 -0.30 -1.67
N ALA A 123 2.72 0.61 -1.78
CA ALA A 123 1.92 0.77 -3.00
C ALA A 123 2.79 1.12 -4.22
N ASP A 124 3.75 2.03 -4.06
CA ASP A 124 4.71 2.39 -5.10
C ASP A 124 5.58 1.18 -5.50
N ASN A 125 6.03 0.38 -4.53
CA ASN A 125 6.83 -0.82 -4.82
C ASN A 125 6.01 -1.86 -5.60
N GLU A 126 4.74 -2.05 -5.26
CA GLU A 126 3.84 -2.93 -6.01
C GLU A 126 3.60 -2.43 -7.43
N LEU A 127 3.42 -1.12 -7.62
CA LEU A 127 3.28 -0.52 -8.95
C LEU A 127 4.54 -0.72 -9.78
N LEU A 128 5.72 -0.44 -9.21
CA LEU A 128 7.01 -0.65 -9.88
C LEU A 128 7.22 -2.11 -10.27
N ARG A 129 6.84 -3.06 -9.40
CA ARG A 129 6.89 -4.49 -9.73
C ARG A 129 6.00 -4.84 -10.92
N LYS A 130 4.77 -4.32 -10.96
CA LYS A 130 3.86 -4.52 -12.10
C LYS A 130 4.44 -3.93 -13.39
N GLN A 131 4.95 -2.71 -13.33
CA GLN A 131 5.60 -2.05 -14.48
C GLN A 131 6.82 -2.83 -14.97
N ILE A 132 7.65 -3.39 -14.07
CA ILE A 132 8.79 -4.21 -14.47
C ILE A 132 8.35 -5.46 -15.23
N VAL A 133 7.29 -6.14 -14.77
CA VAL A 133 6.75 -7.31 -15.46
C VAL A 133 6.20 -6.92 -16.84
N GLU A 134 5.39 -5.86 -16.90
CA GLU A 134 4.82 -5.37 -18.16
C GLU A 134 5.90 -4.96 -19.17
N VAL A 135 6.92 -4.23 -18.73
CA VAL A 135 8.04 -3.82 -19.58
C VAL A 135 8.83 -5.04 -20.06
N ARG A 136 9.04 -6.06 -19.23
CA ARG A 136 9.70 -7.30 -19.63
C ARG A 136 8.88 -8.07 -20.67
N ASP A 137 7.58 -8.16 -20.50
CA ASP A 137 6.70 -8.83 -21.46
C ASP A 137 6.67 -8.09 -22.80
N ASN A 138 6.56 -6.75 -22.76
CA ASN A 138 6.64 -5.91 -23.96
C ASN A 138 7.99 -6.04 -24.66
N LEU A 139 9.09 -6.10 -23.91
CA LEU A 139 10.44 -6.33 -24.45
C LEU A 139 10.53 -7.70 -25.14
N ASN A 140 10.04 -8.76 -24.50
CA ASN A 140 10.06 -10.11 -25.06
C ASN A 140 9.23 -10.20 -26.35
N GLN A 141 8.04 -9.59 -26.38
CA GLN A 141 7.20 -9.53 -27.59
C GLN A 141 7.88 -8.74 -28.70
N THR A 142 8.52 -7.62 -28.37
CA THR A 142 9.25 -6.79 -29.34
C THR A 142 10.45 -7.55 -29.90
N LEU A 143 11.19 -8.25 -29.05
CA LEU A 143 12.32 -9.08 -29.46
C LEU A 143 11.87 -10.24 -30.37
N ALA A 144 10.77 -10.92 -30.03
CA ALA A 144 10.21 -11.98 -30.87
C ALA A 144 9.80 -11.46 -32.25
N ARG A 145 9.16 -10.28 -32.32
CA ARG A 145 8.83 -9.62 -33.60
C ARG A 145 10.09 -9.23 -34.38
N TYR A 146 11.10 -8.70 -33.69
CA TYR A 146 12.35 -8.32 -34.31
C TYR A 146 13.06 -9.53 -34.94
N VAL A 147 13.16 -10.64 -34.21
CA VAL A 147 13.75 -11.89 -34.72
C VAL A 147 12.96 -12.40 -35.94
N LYS A 148 11.63 -12.47 -35.84
CA LYS A 148 10.78 -12.89 -36.96
C LYS A 148 10.98 -12.00 -38.20
N ASN A 149 10.95 -10.68 -38.02
CA ASN A 149 11.16 -9.74 -39.12
C ASN A 149 12.57 -9.85 -39.70
N LYS A 150 13.58 -10.15 -38.87
CA LYS A 150 14.96 -10.36 -39.32
C LYS A 150 15.09 -11.63 -40.15
N ASP A 151 14.43 -12.71 -39.73
CA ASP A 151 14.41 -13.97 -40.49
C ASP A 151 13.69 -13.80 -41.83
N GLU A 152 12.55 -13.09 -41.86
CA GLU A 152 11.83 -12.75 -43.09
C GLU A 152 12.69 -11.88 -44.02
N PHE A 153 13.38 -10.87 -43.46
CA PHE A 153 14.31 -10.04 -44.22
C PHE A 153 15.44 -10.86 -44.84
N ASN A 154 16.09 -11.72 -44.07
CA ASN A 154 17.18 -12.57 -44.58
C ASN A 154 16.67 -13.54 -45.66
N ARG A 155 15.46 -14.09 -45.51
CA ARG A 155 14.83 -14.95 -46.52
C ARG A 155 14.56 -14.18 -47.81
N LEU A 156 13.96 -12.99 -47.70
CA LEU A 156 13.68 -12.13 -48.85
C LEU A 156 14.97 -11.69 -49.56
N GLN A 157 16.01 -11.38 -48.81
CA GLN A 157 17.33 -11.06 -49.35
C GLN A 157 17.90 -12.24 -50.16
N GLY A 158 17.89 -13.46 -49.61
CA GLY A 158 18.35 -14.65 -50.34
C GLY A 158 17.51 -14.96 -51.60
N MET A 159 16.19 -14.73 -51.54
CA MET A 159 15.34 -14.83 -52.73
C MET A 159 15.70 -13.79 -53.78
N HIS A 160 15.94 -12.53 -53.37
CA HIS A 160 16.35 -11.46 -54.26
C HIS A 160 17.66 -11.81 -54.98
N GLU A 161 18.69 -12.24 -54.24
CA GLU A 161 19.98 -12.66 -54.81
C GLU A 161 19.82 -13.83 -55.79
N THR A 162 18.94 -14.79 -55.48
CA THR A 162 18.64 -15.92 -56.38
C THR A 162 17.93 -15.46 -57.66
N LEU A 163 16.92 -14.60 -57.54
CA LEU A 163 16.17 -14.03 -58.67
C LEU A 163 17.08 -13.18 -59.56
N GLU A 164 17.98 -12.40 -58.98
CA GLU A 164 18.98 -11.61 -59.70
C GLU A 164 19.93 -12.51 -60.50
N SER A 165 20.41 -13.60 -59.89
CA SER A 165 21.23 -14.60 -60.59
C SER A 165 20.48 -15.29 -61.73
N GLN A 166 19.21 -15.68 -61.51
CA GLN A 166 18.37 -16.28 -62.54
C GLN A 166 18.10 -15.31 -63.70
N LEU A 167 17.87 -14.04 -63.41
CA LEU A 167 17.64 -13.01 -64.43
C LEU A 167 18.89 -12.82 -65.29
N ALA A 168 20.08 -12.80 -64.68
CA ALA A 168 21.34 -12.75 -65.42
C ALA A 168 21.51 -13.98 -66.33
N MET A 169 21.32 -15.20 -65.78
CA MET A 169 21.41 -16.44 -66.58
C MET A 169 20.38 -16.48 -67.71
N LEU A 170 19.15 -16.05 -67.46
CA LEU A 170 18.09 -16.00 -68.47
C LEU A 170 18.44 -14.99 -69.56
N SER A 171 18.92 -13.81 -69.19
CA SER A 171 19.39 -12.79 -70.14
C SER A 171 20.51 -13.32 -71.04
N ASP A 172 21.49 -14.04 -70.48
CA ASP A 172 22.57 -14.68 -71.24
C ASP A 172 22.03 -15.75 -72.18
N SER A 173 21.14 -16.62 -71.69
CA SER A 173 20.53 -17.68 -72.49
C SER A 173 19.66 -17.13 -73.62
N TYR A 174 18.92 -16.04 -73.36
CA TYR A 174 18.10 -15.35 -74.34
C TYR A 174 18.97 -14.72 -75.42
N THR A 175 20.06 -14.06 -75.04
CA THR A 175 21.02 -13.48 -75.99
C THR A 175 21.64 -14.56 -76.88
N ALA A 176 22.10 -15.67 -76.29
CA ALA A 176 22.67 -16.78 -77.05
C ALA A 176 21.63 -17.47 -77.96
N ALA A 177 20.38 -17.60 -77.52
CA ALA A 177 19.30 -18.14 -78.34
C ALA A 177 18.96 -17.20 -79.51
N ARG A 178 18.89 -15.89 -79.24
CA ARG A 178 18.66 -14.87 -80.26
C ARG A 178 19.77 -14.85 -81.31
N GLU A 179 21.03 -14.89 -80.92
CA GLU A 179 22.16 -14.99 -81.86
C GLU A 179 22.06 -16.24 -82.76
N LYS A 180 21.67 -17.39 -82.19
CA LYS A 180 21.41 -18.61 -82.97
C LYS A 180 20.24 -18.46 -83.94
N LEU A 181 19.15 -17.78 -83.55
CA LEU A 181 18.03 -17.52 -84.45
C LEU A 181 18.41 -16.52 -85.56
N GLU A 182 19.17 -15.47 -85.24
CA GLU A 182 19.68 -14.51 -86.22
C GLU A 182 20.62 -15.17 -87.25
N THR A 183 21.52 -16.05 -86.80
CA THR A 183 22.38 -16.84 -87.72
C THR A 183 21.58 -17.81 -88.60
N LEU A 184 20.45 -18.33 -88.12
CA LEU A 184 19.51 -19.14 -88.90
C LEU A 184 18.58 -18.28 -89.80
N GLY A 185 18.71 -16.95 -89.75
CA GLY A 185 17.89 -16.02 -90.54
C GLY A 185 16.45 -15.88 -90.05
N ILE A 186 16.13 -16.39 -88.86
CA ILE A 186 14.81 -16.36 -88.25
C ILE A 186 14.72 -15.07 -87.43
N LYS A 187 13.94 -14.10 -87.93
CA LYS A 187 13.64 -12.84 -87.22
C LYS A 187 12.44 -13.03 -86.30
N ASP A 188 12.30 -12.23 -85.25
CA ASP A 188 11.14 -12.29 -84.32
C ASP A 188 9.78 -12.17 -85.04
N ASP A 189 9.74 -11.57 -86.24
CA ASP A 189 8.54 -11.40 -87.08
C ASP A 189 8.43 -12.45 -88.21
N THR A 190 9.16 -13.56 -88.11
CA THR A 190 8.99 -14.67 -89.07
C THR A 190 7.65 -15.35 -88.83
N LEU A 191 6.74 -15.16 -89.80
CA LEU A 191 5.48 -15.90 -89.87
C LEU A 191 5.82 -17.38 -90.03
N LEU A 192 5.53 -18.18 -89.02
CA LEU A 192 5.60 -19.64 -89.11
C LEU A 192 4.56 -20.09 -90.15
N ASP A 193 4.98 -20.87 -91.15
CA ASP A 193 4.07 -21.38 -92.18
C ASP A 193 3.06 -22.42 -91.65
N ALA A 194 3.33 -22.96 -90.46
CA ALA A 194 2.47 -23.93 -89.78
C ALA A 194 2.47 -23.70 -88.26
N PRO A 195 1.34 -24.00 -87.58
CA PRO A 195 1.30 -23.97 -86.12
C PRO A 195 2.33 -24.94 -85.52
N PRO A 196 2.94 -24.60 -84.36
CA PRO A 196 3.71 -25.57 -83.59
C PRO A 196 2.83 -26.77 -83.20
N PRO A 197 3.38 -27.98 -82.99
CA PRO A 197 2.60 -29.15 -82.60
C PRO A 197 2.05 -28.96 -81.19
N VAL A 198 0.78 -28.54 -81.11
CA VAL A 198 0.07 -28.26 -79.86
C VAL A 198 -1.26 -28.99 -79.89
N ASN A 199 -1.65 -29.49 -78.73
CA ASN A 199 -2.88 -30.24 -78.54
C ASN A 199 -3.79 -29.41 -77.65
N GLY A 200 -5.05 -29.25 -78.05
CA GLY A 200 -6.05 -28.55 -77.28
C GLY A 200 -7.40 -29.24 -77.39
N GLU A 201 -8.42 -28.53 -76.94
CA GLU A 201 -9.80 -28.97 -76.98
C GLU A 201 -10.73 -27.88 -77.49
N VAL A 202 -11.88 -28.29 -78.03
CA VAL A 202 -12.96 -27.39 -78.40
C VAL A 202 -13.69 -26.94 -77.14
N LEU A 203 -13.60 -25.66 -76.83
CA LEU A 203 -14.23 -25.05 -75.66
C LEU A 203 -15.72 -24.76 -75.89
N ALA A 204 -16.09 -24.33 -77.10
CA ALA A 204 -17.46 -24.03 -77.46
C ALA A 204 -17.67 -24.12 -78.98
N VAL A 205 -18.90 -24.40 -79.40
CA VAL A 205 -19.30 -24.45 -80.82
C VAL A 205 -20.50 -23.54 -81.00
N ASP A 206 -20.42 -22.61 -81.95
CA ASP A 206 -21.52 -21.74 -82.35
C ASP A 206 -22.32 -22.33 -83.52
N THR A 207 -23.59 -21.94 -83.62
CA THR A 207 -24.54 -22.37 -84.65
C THR A 207 -24.13 -21.91 -86.05
N SER A 208 -23.27 -20.88 -86.12
CA SER A 208 -22.70 -20.33 -87.35
C SER A 208 -21.55 -21.15 -87.95
N GLY A 209 -21.06 -22.19 -87.25
CA GLY A 209 -19.91 -23.00 -87.68
C GLY A 209 -18.55 -22.49 -87.17
N LEU A 210 -18.55 -21.50 -86.27
CA LEU A 210 -17.37 -21.06 -85.53
C LEU A 210 -17.15 -21.93 -84.29
N VAL A 211 -15.89 -22.25 -84.00
CA VAL A 211 -15.48 -23.05 -82.84
C VAL A 211 -14.44 -22.28 -82.02
N GLU A 212 -14.62 -22.25 -80.70
CA GLU A 212 -13.63 -21.72 -79.76
C GLU A 212 -12.69 -22.85 -79.32
N LEU A 213 -11.39 -22.61 -79.36
CA LEU A 213 -10.32 -23.56 -79.08
C LEU A 213 -9.52 -23.10 -77.86
N SER A 214 -9.06 -24.06 -77.05
CA SER A 214 -8.19 -23.83 -75.89
C SER A 214 -6.74 -23.52 -76.24
N LEU A 215 -6.49 -23.01 -77.45
CA LEU A 215 -5.15 -22.74 -77.97
C LEU A 215 -5.04 -21.27 -78.33
N GLY A 216 -4.06 -20.58 -77.75
CA GLY A 216 -3.90 -19.14 -77.86
C GLY A 216 -2.57 -18.69 -78.48
N ARG A 217 -2.27 -17.40 -78.32
CA ARG A 217 -1.00 -16.79 -78.75
C ARG A 217 0.18 -17.36 -77.97
N ASP A 218 -0.02 -17.69 -76.70
CA ASP A 218 0.99 -18.27 -75.81
C ASP A 218 1.40 -19.67 -76.27
N ASP A 219 0.47 -20.41 -76.87
CA ASP A 219 0.70 -21.72 -77.50
C ASP A 219 1.28 -21.60 -78.92
N GLY A 220 1.55 -20.39 -79.39
CA GLY A 220 2.10 -20.13 -80.72
C GLY A 220 1.08 -20.17 -81.87
N ILE A 221 -0.23 -20.14 -81.58
CA ILE A 221 -1.26 -20.04 -82.64
C ILE A 221 -1.28 -18.63 -83.24
N ARG A 222 -1.54 -18.55 -84.55
CA ARG A 222 -1.71 -17.31 -85.31
C ARG A 222 -2.95 -17.40 -86.21
N PRO A 223 -3.60 -16.26 -86.53
CA PRO A 223 -4.67 -16.23 -87.51
C PRO A 223 -4.19 -16.81 -88.85
N GLY A 224 -5.02 -17.62 -89.49
CA GLY A 224 -4.72 -18.29 -90.75
C GLY A 224 -4.26 -19.73 -90.62
N PHE A 225 -3.82 -20.17 -89.44
CA PHE A 225 -3.44 -21.56 -89.19
C PHE A 225 -4.62 -22.52 -89.28
N THR A 226 -4.36 -23.72 -89.77
CA THR A 226 -5.36 -24.79 -89.82
C THR A 226 -5.12 -25.77 -88.69
N VAL A 227 -6.18 -26.11 -87.98
CA VAL A 227 -6.19 -27.14 -86.95
C VAL A 227 -7.15 -28.26 -87.35
N GLU A 228 -6.90 -29.45 -86.84
CA GLU A 228 -7.71 -30.63 -87.12
C GLU A 228 -8.45 -31.06 -85.87
N ILE A 229 -9.72 -31.42 -86.04
CA ILE A 229 -10.60 -31.78 -84.94
C ILE A 229 -10.92 -33.26 -85.05
N SER A 230 -10.70 -33.98 -83.96
CA SER A 230 -10.95 -35.41 -83.86
C SER A 230 -11.73 -35.76 -82.58
N ARG A 231 -12.53 -36.83 -82.65
CA ARG A 231 -13.23 -37.40 -81.48
C ARG A 231 -12.91 -38.89 -81.41
N ASN A 232 -12.35 -39.34 -80.29
CA ASN A 232 -11.96 -40.74 -80.09
C ASN A 232 -11.09 -41.32 -81.23
N GLY A 233 -10.19 -40.51 -81.78
CA GLY A 233 -9.32 -40.89 -82.90
C GLY A 233 -9.98 -40.86 -84.28
N GLN A 234 -11.26 -40.49 -84.37
CA GLN A 234 -11.95 -40.30 -85.65
C GLN A 234 -11.89 -38.83 -86.07
N TYR A 235 -11.42 -38.58 -87.29
CA TYR A 235 -11.36 -37.25 -87.88
C TYR A 235 -12.76 -36.67 -88.16
N LEU A 236 -13.05 -35.52 -87.57
CA LEU A 236 -14.35 -34.83 -87.71
C LEU A 236 -14.29 -33.67 -88.71
N GLY A 237 -13.17 -32.96 -88.80
CA GLY A 237 -12.97 -31.91 -89.80
C GLY A 237 -11.74 -31.03 -89.55
N ARG A 238 -11.53 -30.06 -90.44
CA ARG A 238 -10.48 -29.05 -90.34
C ARG A 238 -11.09 -27.68 -90.08
N ALA A 239 -10.50 -26.91 -89.18
CA ALA A 239 -10.89 -25.54 -88.89
C ALA A 239 -9.72 -24.59 -89.20
N LYS A 240 -10.03 -23.40 -89.73
CA LYS A 240 -9.07 -22.34 -89.97
C LYS A 240 -9.22 -21.26 -88.90
N VAL A 241 -8.15 -20.99 -88.16
CA VAL A 241 -8.13 -19.99 -87.10
C VAL A 241 -8.35 -18.60 -87.71
N THR A 242 -9.36 -17.88 -87.23
CA THR A 242 -9.71 -16.53 -87.70
C THR A 242 -9.26 -15.46 -86.71
N THR A 243 -9.39 -15.70 -85.41
CA THR A 243 -9.01 -14.74 -84.35
C THR A 243 -8.28 -15.45 -83.21
N VAL A 244 -7.22 -14.84 -82.68
CA VAL A 244 -6.40 -15.40 -81.59
C VAL A 244 -6.31 -14.40 -80.44
N LYS A 245 -6.58 -14.86 -79.22
CA LYS A 245 -6.32 -14.20 -77.94
C LYS A 245 -5.15 -14.92 -77.23
N ASP A 246 -4.75 -14.44 -76.06
CA ASP A 246 -3.53 -14.91 -75.39
C ASP A 246 -3.61 -16.41 -75.02
N ASP A 247 -4.74 -16.86 -74.48
CA ASP A 247 -4.99 -18.23 -74.01
C ASP A 247 -5.99 -19.04 -74.86
N LYS A 248 -6.57 -18.43 -75.90
CA LYS A 248 -7.64 -19.06 -76.70
C LYS A 248 -7.78 -18.49 -78.11
N SER A 249 -8.44 -19.23 -78.99
CA SER A 249 -8.68 -18.80 -80.38
C SER A 249 -10.04 -19.20 -80.90
N VAL A 250 -10.50 -18.50 -81.93
CA VAL A 250 -11.71 -18.81 -82.68
C VAL A 250 -11.29 -19.29 -84.06
N ALA A 251 -11.84 -20.42 -84.47
CA ALA A 251 -11.62 -21.00 -85.78
C ALA A 251 -12.95 -21.24 -86.52
N GLU A 252 -12.91 -21.10 -87.84
CA GLU A 252 -14.02 -21.35 -88.73
C GLU A 252 -13.88 -22.74 -89.36
N MET A 253 -14.93 -23.55 -89.27
CA MET A 253 -14.93 -24.90 -89.84
C MET A 253 -14.90 -24.88 -91.37
N MET A 254 -13.98 -25.61 -91.98
CA MET A 254 -13.91 -25.75 -93.43
C MET A 254 -14.93 -26.79 -93.90
N THR A 255 -16.04 -26.33 -94.47
CA THR A 255 -17.18 -27.16 -94.92
C THR A 255 -16.79 -28.30 -95.87
N GLY A 256 -15.76 -28.11 -96.71
CA GLY A 256 -15.26 -29.14 -97.62
C GLY A 256 -14.52 -30.32 -96.95
N TYR A 257 -14.12 -30.18 -95.68
CA TYR A 257 -13.38 -31.20 -94.92
C TYR A 257 -14.19 -31.73 -93.74
N GLN A 258 -15.43 -31.29 -93.56
CA GLN A 258 -16.28 -31.69 -92.45
C GLN A 258 -16.91 -33.06 -92.70
N ARG A 259 -16.59 -34.04 -91.85
CA ARG A 259 -17.14 -35.40 -91.89
C ARG A 259 -18.15 -35.66 -90.76
N GLY A 260 -18.20 -34.79 -89.75
CA GLY A 260 -19.12 -34.92 -88.62
C GLY A 260 -19.41 -33.60 -87.89
N TYR A 261 -20.33 -33.64 -86.94
CA TYR A 261 -20.66 -32.50 -86.08
C TYR A 261 -19.67 -32.38 -84.92
N VAL A 262 -18.97 -31.24 -84.86
CA VAL A 262 -18.07 -30.87 -83.77
C VAL A 262 -18.89 -30.51 -82.53
N ARG A 263 -18.39 -30.88 -81.35
CA ARG A 263 -18.97 -30.56 -80.04
C ARG A 263 -17.88 -30.08 -79.10
N GLN A 264 -18.31 -29.41 -78.03
CA GLN A 264 -17.44 -29.11 -76.91
C GLN A 264 -16.77 -30.40 -76.37
N GLY A 265 -15.47 -30.32 -76.08
CA GLY A 265 -14.64 -31.42 -75.62
C GLY A 265 -14.01 -32.27 -76.73
N ASP A 266 -14.20 -31.93 -78.01
CA ASP A 266 -13.48 -32.58 -79.09
C ASP A 266 -11.99 -32.18 -79.08
N ARG A 267 -11.12 -33.12 -79.45
CA ARG A 267 -9.67 -32.91 -79.45
C ARG A 267 -9.25 -32.11 -80.68
N VAL A 268 -8.38 -31.15 -80.48
CA VAL A 268 -7.83 -30.26 -81.50
C VAL A 268 -6.34 -30.50 -81.58
N ASP A 269 -5.86 -30.90 -82.75
CA ASP A 269 -4.44 -31.09 -83.01
C ASP A 269 -4.01 -30.16 -84.15
N SER A 270 -2.91 -29.43 -83.95
CA SER A 270 -2.39 -28.51 -84.96
C SER A 270 -1.66 -29.21 -86.12
N LYS A 271 -1.30 -30.50 -85.94
CA LYS A 271 -0.70 -31.37 -86.96
C LYS A 271 -1.02 -32.84 -86.64
N LEU A 272 -1.52 -33.59 -87.63
CA LEU A 272 -1.69 -35.05 -87.52
C LEU A 272 -0.30 -35.71 -87.45
N PHE A 273 -0.08 -36.59 -86.49
CA PHE A 273 1.07 -37.52 -86.51
C PHE A 273 0.87 -38.58 -87.59
#